data_AF-A0A7C1Q669-F1
#
_entry.id   AF-A0A7C1Q669-F1
#
_cell.length_a   1.000
_cell.length_b   1.000
_cell.length_c   1.000
_cell.angle_alpha   90.00
_cell.angle_beta   90.00
_cell.angle_gamma   90.00
#
_symmetry.space_group_name_H-M   'P 1'
#
loop_
_entity.id
_entity.type
_entity.pdbx_description
1 polymer ?
#
loop_
_entity_poly.entity_id
_entity_poly.type
_entity_poly.pdbx_seq_one_letter_code
_entity_poly.pdbx_strand_id
1 'polypeptide(L)'
;MQRLDSLKLPDILPHEKAIKSWGQNIHDYESEFWEFQYEIYRYLKTMSEEKLIERYKNLYRNFQVLTECERHVIPINSFLSSWYWYRKEHQARYEFMLRGLPLPISTPQTRAPIKKPFSPKGPNACDILFRYGHLKYMKRIVEEGKIRISPASKYKDGYAFDPRTDDELNKHRWELGDHIKITTQDGKEIPIIGDLKKTVSTSNNYYTLCLSCDFVNPSPLSSVSLLRK
;
A
#
# COMPACT_ATOMS: atom_id res chain seq x y z
N MET A 1 -10.47 -6.45 -26.02
CA MET A 1 -9.69 -7.66 -26.38
C MET A 1 -8.40 -7.63 -25.61
N GLN A 2 -8.41 -8.34 -24.49
CA GLN A 2 -7.30 -8.57 -23.60
C GLN A 2 -6.10 -9.16 -24.35
N ARG A 3 -4.90 -8.62 -24.12
CA ARG A 3 -3.68 -9.09 -24.80
C ARG A 3 -2.91 -10.14 -24.00
N LEU A 4 -3.16 -10.20 -22.69
CA LEU A 4 -2.46 -11.08 -21.77
C LEU A 4 -3.45 -11.89 -20.93
N ASP A 5 -3.26 -13.21 -20.86
CA ASP A 5 -4.08 -14.06 -19.99
C ASP A 5 -3.95 -13.63 -18.53
N SER A 6 -5.03 -13.10 -17.96
CA SER A 6 -5.09 -12.75 -16.55
C SER A 6 -5.01 -14.00 -15.69
N LEU A 7 -4.46 -13.85 -14.48
CA LEU A 7 -4.66 -14.85 -13.43
C LEU A 7 -6.16 -15.07 -13.20
N LYS A 8 -6.53 -16.23 -12.66
CA LYS A 8 -7.92 -16.49 -12.26
C LYS A 8 -8.35 -15.41 -11.27
N LEU A 9 -9.23 -14.53 -11.72
CA LEU A 9 -9.73 -13.43 -10.92
C LEU A 9 -10.69 -13.95 -9.84
N PRO A 10 -10.86 -13.22 -8.73
CA PRO A 10 -11.89 -13.53 -7.75
C PRO A 10 -13.31 -13.51 -8.35
N ASP A 11 -14.13 -14.47 -7.94
CA ASP A 11 -15.54 -14.53 -8.37
C ASP A 11 -16.46 -13.56 -7.58
N ILE A 12 -15.90 -12.88 -6.57
CA ILE A 12 -16.64 -12.03 -5.63
C ILE A 12 -16.15 -10.58 -5.73
N LEU A 13 -17.06 -9.68 -6.06
CA LEU A 13 -16.84 -8.24 -6.05
C LEU A 13 -17.14 -7.62 -4.68
N PRO A 14 -16.52 -6.48 -4.34
CA PRO A 14 -16.96 -5.64 -3.23
C PRO A 14 -18.43 -5.25 -3.34
N HIS A 15 -19.07 -5.00 -2.21
CA HIS A 15 -20.47 -4.56 -2.19
C HIS A 15 -20.60 -3.23 -2.97
N GLU A 16 -21.67 -3.07 -3.75
CA GLU A 16 -21.88 -1.91 -4.65
C GLU A 16 -21.73 -0.56 -3.95
N LYS A 17 -22.31 -0.41 -2.74
CA LYS A 17 -22.14 0.80 -1.91
C LYS A 17 -20.67 1.14 -1.61
N ALA A 18 -19.82 0.13 -1.38
CA ALA A 18 -18.39 0.32 -1.13
C ALA A 18 -17.62 0.68 -2.41
N ILE A 19 -18.02 0.13 -3.55
CA ILE A 19 -17.48 0.52 -4.87
C ILE A 19 -17.79 2.00 -5.13
N LYS A 20 -19.06 2.40 -4.99
CA LYS A 20 -19.49 3.78 -5.22
C LYS A 20 -18.88 4.79 -4.24
N SER A 21 -18.72 4.44 -2.96
CA SER A 21 -18.11 5.36 -1.98
C SER A 21 -16.65 5.69 -2.26
N TRP A 22 -15.97 4.87 -3.07
CA TRP A 22 -14.60 5.11 -3.55
C TRP A 22 -14.56 5.69 -4.97
N GLY A 23 -15.71 6.07 -5.54
CA GLY A 23 -15.80 6.60 -6.91
C GLY A 23 -15.49 5.57 -8.00
N GLN A 24 -15.59 4.28 -7.68
CA GLN A 24 -15.34 3.18 -8.61
C GLN A 24 -16.62 2.73 -9.30
N ASN A 25 -16.47 1.94 -10.35
CA ASN A 25 -17.51 1.21 -11.06
C ASN A 25 -17.13 -0.28 -11.19
N ILE A 26 -18.01 -1.08 -11.79
CA ILE A 26 -17.77 -2.53 -11.95
C ILE A 26 -16.62 -2.84 -12.91
N HIS A 27 -16.42 -2.01 -13.93
CA HIS A 27 -15.35 -2.17 -14.92
C HIS A 27 -13.96 -1.90 -14.34
N ASP A 28 -13.86 -1.19 -13.21
CA ASP A 28 -12.60 -1.08 -12.46
C ASP A 28 -12.02 -2.44 -12.04
N TYR A 29 -12.80 -3.53 -12.11
CA TYR A 29 -12.41 -4.87 -11.72
C TYR A 29 -12.12 -5.80 -12.93
N GLU A 30 -12.19 -5.28 -14.15
CA GLU A 30 -11.92 -6.01 -15.38
C GLU A 30 -10.45 -5.85 -15.81
N SER A 31 -9.81 -6.95 -16.19
CA SER A 31 -8.41 -6.99 -16.64
C SER A 31 -8.13 -6.09 -17.84
N GLU A 32 -9.05 -6.04 -18.81
CA GLU A 32 -8.95 -5.17 -19.99
C GLU A 32 -8.89 -3.69 -19.59
N PHE A 33 -9.68 -3.28 -18.60
CA PHE A 33 -9.66 -1.91 -18.11
C PHE A 33 -8.35 -1.59 -17.39
N TRP A 34 -7.73 -2.57 -16.71
CA TRP A 34 -6.41 -2.39 -16.10
C TRP A 34 -5.29 -2.19 -17.13
N GLU A 35 -5.36 -2.87 -18.28
CA GLU A 35 -4.46 -2.65 -19.41
C GLU A 35 -4.63 -1.23 -19.94
N PHE A 36 -5.87 -0.80 -20.19
CA PHE A 36 -6.17 0.55 -20.66
C PHE A 36 -5.66 1.64 -19.71
N GLN A 37 -5.96 1.51 -18.41
CA GLN A 37 -5.45 2.42 -17.37
C GLN A 37 -3.92 2.50 -17.38
N TYR A 38 -3.27 1.36 -17.61
CA TYR A 38 -1.82 1.27 -17.64
C TYR A 38 -1.20 1.83 -18.92
N GLU A 39 -1.83 1.66 -20.08
CA GLU A 39 -1.37 2.27 -21.32
C GLU A 39 -1.40 3.80 -21.25
N ILE A 40 -2.46 4.37 -20.66
CA ILE A 40 -2.57 5.81 -20.43
C ILE A 40 -1.47 6.31 -19.48
N TYR A 41 -1.19 5.54 -18.42
CA TYR A 41 -0.23 5.92 -17.38
C TYR A 41 0.75 4.78 -17.11
N ARG A 42 1.70 4.59 -18.03
CA ARG A 42 2.63 3.46 -18.07
C ARG A 42 3.78 3.62 -17.07
N TYR A 43 3.45 3.59 -15.79
CA TYR A 43 4.36 4.00 -14.72
C TYR A 43 5.59 3.10 -14.50
N LEU A 44 5.68 1.95 -15.16
CA LEU A 44 6.89 1.13 -15.12
C LEU A 44 7.81 1.36 -16.31
N LYS A 45 7.37 2.08 -17.37
CA LYS A 45 8.08 2.25 -18.67
C LYS A 45 9.55 2.64 -18.53
N THR A 46 9.88 3.52 -17.60
CA THR A 46 11.23 4.07 -17.39
C THR A 46 12.10 3.22 -16.45
N MET A 47 11.52 2.20 -15.82
CA MET A 47 12.24 1.30 -14.91
C MET A 47 13.23 0.43 -15.68
N SER A 48 14.46 0.27 -15.19
CA SER A 48 15.41 -0.70 -15.79
C SER A 48 14.89 -2.13 -15.65
N GLU A 49 15.41 -3.03 -16.49
CA GLU A 49 15.01 -4.44 -16.49
C GLU A 49 15.24 -5.10 -15.12
N GLU A 50 16.39 -4.84 -14.49
CA GLU A 50 16.75 -5.39 -13.18
C GLU A 50 15.77 -4.94 -12.10
N LYS A 51 15.43 -3.64 -12.09
CA LYS A 51 14.46 -3.07 -11.15
C LYS A 51 13.05 -3.59 -11.40
N LEU A 52 12.68 -3.80 -12.66
CA LEU A 52 11.38 -4.37 -13.02
C LEU A 52 11.26 -5.81 -12.52
N ILE A 53 12.31 -6.62 -12.70
CA ILE A 53 12.41 -7.99 -12.16
C ILE A 53 12.31 -8.00 -10.64
N GLU A 54 13.08 -7.16 -9.95
CA GLU A 54 13.05 -7.06 -8.49
C GLU A 54 11.66 -6.65 -7.99
N ARG A 55 11.06 -5.63 -8.62
CA ARG A 55 9.71 -5.17 -8.31
C ARG A 55 8.69 -6.29 -8.49
N TYR A 56 8.77 -7.05 -9.58
CA TYR A 56 7.86 -8.16 -9.83
C TYR A 56 8.01 -9.25 -8.78
N LYS A 57 9.24 -9.61 -8.38
CA LYS A 57 9.47 -10.58 -7.29
C LYS A 57 8.85 -10.12 -5.96
N ASN A 58 9.04 -8.84 -5.62
CA ASN A 58 8.44 -8.25 -4.42
C ASN A 58 6.91 -8.22 -4.49
N LEU A 59 6.36 -7.86 -5.65
CA LEU A 59 4.93 -7.82 -5.88
C LEU A 59 4.32 -9.22 -5.77
N TYR A 60 4.94 -10.21 -6.40
CA TYR A 60 4.45 -11.59 -6.39
C TYR A 60 4.50 -12.18 -4.98
N ARG A 61 5.54 -11.86 -4.20
CA ARG A 61 5.59 -12.20 -2.75
C ARG A 61 4.42 -11.56 -1.99
N ASN A 62 4.13 -10.29 -2.22
CA ASN A 62 3.02 -9.61 -1.56
C ASN A 62 1.67 -10.20 -1.99
N PHE A 63 1.51 -10.47 -3.29
CA PHE A 63 0.34 -11.13 -3.86
C PHE A 63 0.04 -12.43 -3.11
N GLN A 64 1.02 -13.34 -3.02
CA GLN A 64 0.84 -14.61 -2.31
C GLN A 64 0.44 -14.50 -0.84
N VAL A 65 0.86 -13.42 -0.16
CA VAL A 65 0.60 -13.23 1.28
C VAL A 65 -0.70 -12.46 1.54
N LEU A 66 -1.08 -11.56 0.63
CA LEU A 66 -2.15 -10.58 0.83
C LEU A 66 -3.41 -10.84 0.01
N THR A 67 -3.42 -11.81 -0.91
CA THR A 67 -4.63 -12.23 -1.62
C THR A 67 -5.35 -13.35 -0.88
N GLU A 68 -6.55 -13.07 -0.38
CA GLU A 68 -7.39 -14.02 0.37
C GLU A 68 -8.86 -13.71 0.16
N CYS A 69 -9.73 -14.72 0.23
CA CYS A 69 -11.17 -14.56 -0.03
C CYS A 69 -11.83 -13.46 0.82
N GLU A 70 -11.45 -13.32 2.08
CA GLU A 70 -11.95 -12.29 3.00
C GLU A 70 -11.60 -10.86 2.58
N ARG A 71 -10.57 -10.70 1.75
CA ARG A 71 -10.09 -9.41 1.22
C ARG A 71 -10.66 -9.09 -0.16
N HIS A 72 -11.41 -10.01 -0.77
CA HIS A 72 -12.09 -9.79 -2.06
C HIS A 72 -13.20 -8.74 -1.94
N VAL A 73 -13.79 -8.59 -0.76
CA VAL A 73 -14.86 -7.61 -0.49
C VAL A 73 -14.36 -6.17 -0.32
N ILE A 74 -13.04 -5.95 -0.35
CA ILE A 74 -12.43 -4.64 -0.17
C ILE A 74 -12.29 -3.94 -1.53
N PRO A 75 -12.65 -2.65 -1.64
CA PRO A 75 -12.49 -1.85 -2.86
C PRO A 75 -11.08 -1.88 -3.46
N ILE A 76 -10.96 -1.86 -4.80
CA ILE A 76 -9.71 -2.13 -5.55
C ILE A 76 -8.59 -1.11 -5.33
N ASN A 77 -8.90 0.09 -4.85
CA ASN A 77 -7.89 1.13 -4.56
C ASN A 77 -7.26 0.99 -3.17
N SER A 78 -7.75 0.10 -2.31
CA SER A 78 -7.13 -0.20 -1.03
C SER A 78 -6.00 -1.22 -1.19
N PHE A 79 -4.82 -0.94 -0.65
CA PHE A 79 -3.70 -1.90 -0.64
C PHE A 79 -4.00 -3.17 0.19
N LEU A 80 -5.06 -3.16 1.00
CA LEU A 80 -5.53 -4.35 1.73
C LEU A 80 -6.37 -5.28 0.84
N SER A 81 -6.89 -4.78 -0.28
CA SER A 81 -7.73 -5.53 -1.22
C SER A 81 -6.92 -6.51 -2.04
N SER A 82 -7.44 -7.72 -2.22
CA SER A 82 -6.86 -8.65 -3.18
C SER A 82 -6.93 -8.10 -4.61
N TRP A 83 -8.01 -7.41 -4.96
CA TRP A 83 -8.17 -6.79 -6.28
C TRP A 83 -7.06 -5.79 -6.61
N TYR A 84 -6.59 -5.03 -5.61
CA TYR A 84 -5.45 -4.14 -5.77
C TYR A 84 -4.21 -4.91 -6.24
N TRP A 85 -3.93 -6.05 -5.60
CA TRP A 85 -2.77 -6.88 -5.92
C TRP A 85 -2.92 -7.60 -7.26
N TYR A 86 -4.12 -8.10 -7.60
CA TYR A 86 -4.40 -8.64 -8.93
C TYR A 86 -4.13 -7.62 -10.03
N ARG A 87 -4.64 -6.39 -9.88
CA ARG A 87 -4.39 -5.31 -10.84
C ARG A 87 -2.89 -4.99 -10.98
N LYS A 88 -2.18 -4.86 -9.86
CA LYS A 88 -0.75 -4.51 -9.89
C LYS A 88 0.11 -5.63 -10.46
N GLU A 89 -0.27 -6.88 -10.21
CA GLU A 89 0.36 -8.07 -10.81
C GLU A 89 0.16 -8.09 -12.32
N HIS A 90 -1.09 -7.91 -12.76
CA HIS A 90 -1.45 -7.88 -14.16
C HIS A 90 -0.71 -6.78 -14.93
N GLN A 91 -0.70 -5.56 -14.40
CA GLN A 91 0.01 -4.42 -15.01
C GLN A 91 1.52 -4.67 -15.10
N ALA A 92 2.12 -5.35 -14.12
CA ALA A 92 3.52 -5.71 -14.19
C ALA A 92 3.78 -6.76 -15.29
N ARG A 93 2.96 -7.83 -15.38
CA ARG A 93 3.09 -8.83 -16.46
C ARG A 93 2.89 -8.21 -17.84
N TYR A 94 1.92 -7.30 -17.95
CA TYR A 94 1.66 -6.55 -19.15
C TYR A 94 2.88 -5.72 -19.58
N GLU A 95 3.60 -5.12 -18.62
CA GLU A 95 4.86 -4.41 -18.92
C GLU A 95 5.95 -5.34 -19.47
N PHE A 96 6.13 -6.54 -18.91
CA PHE A 96 7.08 -7.53 -19.44
C PHE A 96 6.73 -7.89 -20.89
N MET A 97 5.45 -8.15 -21.15
CA MET A 97 4.95 -8.45 -22.49
C MET A 97 5.21 -7.29 -23.47
N LEU A 98 4.90 -6.04 -23.10
CA LEU A 98 5.15 -4.86 -23.93
C LEU A 98 6.62 -4.63 -24.28
N ARG A 99 7.54 -5.13 -23.43
CA ARG A 99 8.99 -5.05 -23.69
C ARG A 99 9.56 -6.29 -24.37
N GLY A 100 8.75 -7.32 -24.62
CA GLY A 100 9.24 -8.61 -25.11
C GLY A 100 10.17 -9.31 -24.11
N LEU A 101 10.06 -8.98 -22.81
CA LEU A 101 10.88 -9.57 -21.77
C LEU A 101 10.20 -10.83 -21.22
N PRO A 102 10.97 -11.89 -20.93
CA PRO A 102 10.43 -13.05 -20.24
C PRO A 102 10.04 -12.68 -18.80
N LEU A 103 8.93 -13.23 -18.32
CA LEU A 103 8.61 -13.14 -16.90
C LEU A 103 9.69 -13.85 -16.10
N PRO A 104 10.16 -13.27 -14.97
CA PRO A 104 11.12 -13.95 -14.12
C PRO A 104 10.43 -15.18 -13.55
N ILE A 105 10.78 -16.36 -14.08
CA ILE A 105 10.35 -17.66 -13.58
C ILE A 105 11.02 -17.82 -12.22
N SER A 106 10.37 -17.30 -11.20
CA SER A 106 10.73 -17.57 -9.84
C SER A 106 9.42 -17.95 -9.21
N THR A 107 9.14 -19.26 -9.19
CA THR A 107 8.39 -19.81 -8.06
C THR A 107 9.11 -19.25 -6.83
N PRO A 108 8.55 -18.25 -6.12
CA PRO A 108 9.14 -17.82 -4.88
C PRO A 108 9.22 -19.08 -4.04
N GLN A 109 10.34 -19.31 -3.37
CA GLN A 109 10.48 -20.41 -2.44
C GLN A 109 9.21 -20.44 -1.61
N THR A 110 8.42 -21.50 -1.77
CA THR A 110 7.15 -21.66 -1.09
C THR A 110 7.50 -21.62 0.39
N ARG A 111 7.35 -20.45 1.01
CA ARG A 111 7.50 -20.36 2.45
C ARG A 111 6.44 -21.30 2.97
N ALA A 112 6.83 -22.24 3.82
CA ALA A 112 5.88 -23.12 4.48
C ALA A 112 4.70 -22.24 4.91
N PRO A 113 3.46 -22.60 4.53
CA PRO A 113 2.30 -21.79 4.85
C PRO A 113 2.38 -21.52 6.34
N ILE A 114 2.64 -20.26 6.69
CA ILE A 114 2.67 -19.87 8.10
C ILE A 114 1.24 -20.12 8.52
N LYS A 115 1.04 -21.20 9.29
CA LYS A 115 -0.27 -21.58 9.78
C LYS A 115 -0.74 -20.38 10.59
N LYS A 116 -1.59 -19.53 9.99
CA LYS A 116 -2.00 -18.29 10.60
C LYS A 116 -2.71 -18.71 11.89
N PRO A 117 -2.22 -18.30 13.08
CA PRO A 117 -2.83 -18.72 14.33
C PRO A 117 -4.28 -18.20 14.46
N PHE A 118 -4.67 -17.24 13.62
CA PHE A 118 -5.97 -16.61 13.58
C PHE A 118 -6.26 -16.13 12.15
N SER A 119 -7.53 -16.20 11.72
CA SER A 119 -8.02 -15.49 10.54
C SER A 119 -8.84 -14.29 11.01
N PRO A 120 -8.61 -13.09 10.48
CA PRO A 120 -9.34 -11.91 10.89
C PRO A 120 -10.85 -12.03 10.63
N LYS A 121 -11.68 -11.50 11.53
CA LYS A 121 -13.15 -11.57 11.42
C LYS A 121 -13.74 -10.71 10.30
N GLY A 122 -12.93 -9.97 9.56
CA GLY A 122 -13.42 -9.07 8.51
C GLY A 122 -12.31 -8.38 7.71
N PRO A 123 -12.68 -7.69 6.63
CA PRO A 123 -11.76 -7.17 5.62
C PRO A 123 -10.68 -6.19 6.15
N ASN A 124 -11.00 -5.43 7.20
CA ASN A 124 -10.07 -4.50 7.84
C ASN A 124 -9.57 -4.98 9.21
N ALA A 125 -10.01 -6.17 9.66
CA ALA A 125 -9.36 -6.80 10.79
C ALA A 125 -8.00 -7.26 10.27
N CYS A 126 -6.95 -6.54 10.63
CA CYS A 126 -5.61 -7.01 10.36
C CYS A 126 -5.24 -8.04 11.45
N ASP A 127 -4.32 -8.95 11.15
CA ASP A 127 -3.51 -9.58 12.19
C ASP A 127 -2.65 -8.47 12.81
N ILE A 128 -3.20 -7.72 13.77
CA ILE A 128 -2.52 -6.55 14.32
C ILE A 128 -1.33 -7.06 15.14
N LEU A 129 -0.14 -6.90 14.58
CA LEU A 129 1.10 -6.95 15.34
C LEU A 129 1.13 -5.71 16.24
N PHE A 130 0.67 -5.86 17.47
CA PHE A 130 0.79 -4.81 18.48
C PHE A 130 2.24 -4.69 18.89
N ARG A 131 2.86 -3.58 18.48
CA ARG A 131 4.13 -3.19 19.04
C ARG A 131 3.89 -2.26 20.22
N TYR A 132 4.13 -2.76 21.42
CA TYR A 132 4.04 -1.94 22.63
C TYR A 132 5.21 -0.95 22.72
N GLY A 133 4.92 0.25 23.21
CA GLY A 133 5.95 1.18 23.64
C GLY A 133 6.78 0.61 24.79
N HIS A 134 7.96 1.16 25.04
CA HIS A 134 8.79 0.74 26.16
C HIS A 134 8.00 0.90 27.48
N LEU A 135 7.99 -0.16 28.31
CA LEU A 135 7.17 -0.25 29.53
C LEU A 135 7.21 1.01 30.41
N LYS A 136 8.41 1.57 30.65
CA LYS A 136 8.60 2.80 31.44
C LYS A 136 7.83 4.01 30.91
N TYR A 137 7.61 4.09 29.59
CA TYR A 137 6.84 5.18 28.99
C TYR A 137 5.35 4.87 29.00
N MET A 138 4.96 3.61 28.73
CA MET A 138 3.56 3.19 28.77
C MET A 138 2.96 3.34 30.16
N LYS A 139 3.72 2.99 31.21
CA LYS A 139 3.30 3.15 32.61
C LYS A 139 2.93 4.61 32.93
N ARG A 140 3.72 5.57 32.47
CA ARG A 140 3.46 7.02 32.66
C ARG A 140 2.24 7.53 31.90
N ILE A 141 1.92 6.94 30.75
CA ILE A 141 0.68 7.27 30.03
C ILE A 141 -0.53 6.79 30.84
N VAL A 142 -0.49 5.55 31.32
CA VAL A 142 -1.61 4.94 32.06
C VAL A 142 -1.81 5.57 33.44
N GLU A 143 -0.74 5.79 34.19
CA GLU A 143 -0.81 6.24 35.59
C GLU A 143 -0.86 7.77 35.72
N GLU A 144 -0.15 8.50 34.86
CA GLU A 144 0.01 9.96 34.97
C GLU A 144 -0.65 10.74 33.82
N GLY A 145 -1.18 10.07 32.79
CA GLY A 145 -1.70 10.73 31.59
C GLY A 145 -0.62 11.43 30.75
N LYS A 146 0.68 11.11 30.94
CA LYS A 146 1.78 11.85 30.28
C LYS A 146 2.24 11.17 29.00
N ILE A 147 2.03 11.85 27.87
CA ILE A 147 2.49 11.40 26.55
C ILE A 147 3.82 12.10 26.20
N ARG A 148 4.80 11.32 25.74
CA ARG A 148 6.06 11.86 25.22
C ARG A 148 5.95 12.04 23.70
N ILE A 149 6.14 13.27 23.25
CA ILE A 149 6.34 13.61 21.84
C ILE A 149 7.83 13.81 21.54
N SER A 150 8.25 13.47 20.33
CA SER A 150 9.61 13.72 19.85
C SER A 150 9.56 14.54 18.57
N PRO A 151 10.61 15.34 18.27
CA PRO A 151 10.69 16.05 17.00
C PRO A 151 10.77 15.05 15.83
N ALA A 152 10.18 15.43 14.69
CA ALA A 152 10.13 14.64 13.46
C ALA A 152 11.51 14.13 13.02
N SER A 153 12.56 14.94 13.18
CA SER A 153 13.93 14.56 12.84
C SER A 153 14.42 13.30 13.56
N LYS A 154 13.94 13.05 14.78
CA LYS A 154 14.39 11.91 15.60
C LYS A 154 13.93 10.56 15.04
N TYR A 155 12.89 10.56 14.21
CA TYR A 155 12.38 9.34 13.58
C TYR A 155 13.27 8.89 12.41
N LYS A 156 14.19 9.75 11.94
CA LYS A 156 15.18 9.42 10.91
C LYS A 156 16.37 8.61 11.42
N ASP A 157 16.68 8.71 12.72
CA ASP A 157 17.89 8.12 13.34
C ASP A 157 17.75 6.63 13.70
N GLY A 158 16.87 5.89 13.02
CA GLY A 158 16.69 4.46 13.24
C GLY A 158 17.80 3.61 12.61
N TYR A 159 17.93 2.36 13.05
CA TYR A 159 18.80 1.38 12.41
C TYR A 159 18.45 1.28 10.91
N ALA A 160 19.46 1.16 10.05
CA ALA A 160 19.36 1.27 8.58
C ALA A 160 18.36 0.34 7.87
N PHE A 161 17.69 -0.56 8.60
CA PHE A 161 16.69 -1.51 8.10
C PHE A 161 15.45 -1.60 9.00
N ASP A 162 15.25 -0.63 9.90
CA ASP A 162 14.08 -0.59 10.75
C ASP A 162 12.90 0.01 9.98
N PRO A 163 11.78 -0.72 9.77
CA PRO A 163 10.57 -0.16 9.17
C PRO A 163 9.95 0.99 9.99
N ARG A 164 10.52 1.34 11.15
CA ARG A 164 10.21 2.54 11.94
C ARG A 164 10.93 3.81 11.48
N THR A 165 11.94 3.69 10.63
CA THR A 165 12.67 4.85 10.12
C THR A 165 11.80 5.51 9.07
N ASP A 166 11.10 6.56 9.46
CA ASP A 166 10.28 7.36 8.57
C ASP A 166 10.91 8.75 8.39
N ASP A 167 10.89 9.26 7.16
CA ASP A 167 11.33 10.63 6.86
C ASP A 167 10.12 11.56 6.96
N GLU A 168 9.68 11.80 8.19
CA GLU A 168 8.55 12.68 8.54
C GLU A 168 8.71 14.12 8.01
N LEU A 169 9.94 14.53 7.72
CA LEU A 169 10.26 15.87 7.21
C LEU A 169 10.18 15.97 5.69
N ASN A 170 10.35 14.86 4.97
CA ASN A 170 10.43 14.85 3.52
C ASN A 170 9.37 13.94 2.92
N LYS A 171 8.37 14.56 2.27
CA LYS A 171 7.39 13.81 1.48
C LYS A 171 7.86 13.71 0.04
N HIS A 172 8.08 12.48 -0.42
CA HIS A 172 8.49 12.20 -1.78
C HIS A 172 7.28 11.80 -2.64
N ARG A 173 7.21 12.36 -3.84
CA ARG A 173 6.29 11.94 -4.90
C ARG A 173 7.08 11.75 -6.18
N TRP A 174 6.75 10.71 -6.94
CA TRP A 174 7.31 10.47 -8.26
C TRP A 174 6.28 10.85 -9.32
N GLU A 175 6.75 11.47 -10.38
CA GLU A 175 5.96 11.82 -11.57
C GLU A 175 6.68 11.25 -12.79
N LEU A 176 5.91 10.76 -13.76
CA LEU A 176 6.48 10.18 -14.98
C LEU A 176 7.07 11.28 -15.86
N GLY A 177 8.29 11.06 -16.35
CA GLY A 177 8.99 12.04 -17.17
C GLY A 177 8.18 12.49 -18.40
N ASP A 178 7.47 11.57 -19.04
CA ASP A 178 6.64 11.82 -20.23
C ASP A 178 5.44 12.76 -19.98
N HIS A 179 5.03 12.95 -18.71
CA HIS A 179 3.89 13.79 -18.34
C HIS A 179 4.34 15.13 -17.73
N ILE A 180 5.63 15.45 -17.79
CA ILE A 180 6.21 16.63 -17.16
C ILE A 180 6.89 17.47 -18.23
N LYS A 181 6.79 18.78 -18.07
CA LYS A 181 7.56 19.75 -18.82
C LYS A 181 8.35 20.60 -17.84
N ILE A 182 9.68 20.63 -17.98
CA ILE A 182 10.54 21.48 -17.17
C ILE A 182 11.09 22.58 -18.08
N THR A 183 10.82 23.83 -17.72
CA THR A 183 11.31 25.02 -18.44
C THR A 183 12.14 25.89 -17.51
N THR A 184 13.20 26.51 -18.03
CA THR A 184 13.93 27.57 -17.32
C THR A 184 13.05 28.82 -17.20
N GLN A 185 13.48 29.80 -16.40
CA GLN A 185 12.82 31.11 -16.32
C GLN A 185 12.77 31.81 -17.69
N ASP A 186 13.79 31.58 -18.53
CA ASP A 186 13.86 32.10 -19.91
C ASP A 186 13.03 31.29 -20.92
N GLY A 187 12.27 30.28 -20.46
CA GLY A 187 11.40 29.45 -21.30
C GLY A 187 12.10 28.31 -22.05
N LYS A 188 13.39 28.08 -21.84
CA LYS A 188 14.12 26.98 -22.47
C LYS A 188 13.72 25.64 -21.84
N GLU A 189 13.37 24.67 -22.67
CA GLU A 189 13.02 23.32 -22.22
C GLU A 189 14.26 22.54 -21.77
N ILE A 190 14.15 21.88 -20.62
CA ILE A 190 15.16 20.97 -20.08
C ILE A 190 14.75 19.54 -20.44
N PRO A 191 15.59 18.77 -21.15
CA PRO A 191 15.27 17.40 -21.52
C PRO A 191 15.19 16.51 -20.26
N ILE A 192 14.13 15.71 -20.19
CA ILE A 192 13.89 14.80 -19.07
C ILE A 192 14.42 13.42 -19.42
N ILE A 193 15.34 12.90 -18.59
CA ILE A 193 16.04 11.62 -18.82
C ILE A 193 15.37 10.47 -18.06
N GLY A 194 14.36 10.75 -17.22
CA GLY A 194 13.61 9.75 -16.45
C GLY A 194 12.54 10.36 -15.56
N ASP A 195 12.00 9.57 -14.62
CA ASP A 195 10.96 10.03 -13.71
C ASP A 195 11.49 11.11 -12.75
N LEU A 196 10.63 12.09 -12.46
CA LEU A 196 10.95 13.18 -11.56
C LEU A 196 10.60 12.79 -10.12
N LYS A 197 11.58 12.83 -9.21
CA LYS A 197 11.33 12.78 -7.77
C LYS A 197 11.11 14.19 -7.23
N LYS A 198 9.86 14.54 -6.94
CA LYS A 198 9.52 15.76 -6.20
C LYS A 198 9.60 15.50 -4.71
N THR A 199 10.34 16.34 -4.00
CA THR A 199 10.40 16.30 -2.53
C THR A 199 9.86 17.60 -1.98
N VAL A 200 8.89 17.50 -1.09
CA VAL A 200 8.44 18.64 -0.27
C VAL A 200 9.05 18.44 1.11
N SER A 201 9.97 19.34 1.46
CA SER A 201 10.66 19.33 2.74
C SER A 201 10.02 20.38 3.65
N THR A 202 9.73 20.00 4.89
CA THR A 202 9.31 20.95 5.91
C THR A 202 10.56 21.52 6.58
N SER A 203 10.74 22.84 6.57
CA SER A 203 11.89 23.51 7.21
C SER A 203 11.86 23.40 8.73
N ASN A 204 10.66 23.23 9.30
CA ASN A 204 10.43 23.24 10.73
C ASN A 204 10.39 21.81 11.25
N ASN A 205 11.23 21.53 12.25
CA ASN A 205 11.28 20.25 12.94
C ASN A 205 10.12 20.13 13.94
N TYR A 206 8.91 19.85 13.43
CA TYR A 206 7.70 19.78 14.23
C TYR A 206 7.67 18.54 15.14
N TYR A 207 6.86 18.58 16.18
CA TYR A 207 6.63 17.42 17.04
C TYR A 207 5.47 16.59 16.48
N THR A 208 5.68 15.28 16.35
CA THR A 208 4.68 14.36 15.78
C THR A 208 4.13 13.43 16.86
N LEU A 209 2.80 13.24 16.84
CA LEU A 209 2.10 12.23 17.62
C LEU A 209 1.04 11.58 16.72
N CYS A 210 1.24 10.32 16.37
CA CYS A 210 0.28 9.53 15.60
C CYS A 210 -0.44 8.57 16.54
N LEU A 211 -1.78 8.70 16.60
CA LEU A 211 -2.66 7.82 17.36
C LEU A 211 -3.66 7.19 16.39
N SER A 212 -3.92 5.90 16.55
CA SER A 212 -5.01 5.19 15.88
C SER A 212 -5.94 4.63 16.94
N CYS A 213 -7.24 4.89 16.80
CA CYS A 213 -8.25 4.28 17.65
C CYS A 213 -9.06 3.29 16.81
N ASP A 214 -8.99 2.01 17.16
CA ASP A 214 -9.95 1.02 16.67
C ASP A 214 -11.10 0.93 17.66
N PHE A 215 -12.29 1.38 17.24
CA PHE A 215 -13.52 1.15 17.97
C PHE A 215 -14.06 -0.22 17.57
N VAL A 216 -13.91 -1.21 18.45
CA VAL A 216 -14.73 -2.41 18.37
C VAL A 216 -16.12 -2.00 18.83
N ASN A 217 -17.06 -1.83 17.88
CA ASN A 217 -18.47 -1.71 18.24
C ASN A 217 -18.83 -2.95 19.06
N PRO A 218 -19.28 -2.80 20.32
CA PRO A 218 -19.79 -3.93 21.06
C PRO A 218 -20.98 -4.46 20.26
N SER A 219 -20.90 -5.73 19.86
CA SER A 219 -22.06 -6.46 19.36
C SER A 219 -23.24 -6.25 20.33
N PRO A 220 -24.48 -6.09 19.86
CA PRO A 220 -25.63 -5.72 20.68
C PRO A 220 -26.09 -6.79 21.70
N LEU A 221 -25.24 -7.75 22.08
CA LEU A 221 -25.58 -8.90 22.92
C LEU A 221 -24.86 -8.97 24.27
N SER A 222 -24.08 -7.97 24.68
CA SER A 222 -23.57 -7.91 26.05
C SER A 222 -24.27 -6.82 26.86
N SER A 223 -25.42 -7.16 27.44
CA SER A 223 -26.02 -6.43 28.54
C SER A 223 -25.05 -6.39 29.73
N VAL A 224 -24.41 -5.24 29.95
CA VAL A 224 -23.68 -4.97 31.20
C VAL A 224 -24.56 -4.06 32.05
N SER A 225 -25.23 -4.69 33.02
CA SER A 225 -25.90 -4.04 34.12
C SER A 225 -24.88 -3.31 34.99
N LEU A 226 -24.82 -1.97 34.89
CA LEU A 226 -24.13 -1.14 35.86
C LEU A 226 -25.07 -0.87 37.04
N LEU A 227 -24.90 -1.66 38.09
CA LEU A 227 -25.33 -1.33 39.44
C LEU A 227 -24.65 -0.03 39.86
N ARG A 228 -25.45 1.05 39.99
CA ARG A 228 -25.05 2.25 40.71
C ARG A 228 -25.05 1.94 42.22
N LYS A 229 -23.93 2.21 42.87
CA LYS A 229 -23.91 2.68 44.27
C LYS A 229 -23.57 4.15 44.23
#